data_AF-G3KGY0-F1
#
_entry.id   AF-G3KGY0-F1
#
_cell.length_a   1.000
_cell.length_b   1.000
_cell.length_c   1.000
_cell.angle_alpha   90.00
_cell.angle_beta   90.00
_cell.angle_gamma   90.00
#
_symmetry.space_group_name_H-M   'P 1'
#
loop_
_entity.id
_entity.type
_entity.pdbx_description
1 polymer ?
#
loop_
_entity_poly.entity_id
_entity_poly.type
_entity_poly.pdbx_seq_one_letter_code
_entity_poly.pdbx_strand_id
1 'polypeptide(L)'
;MKFLESLFRLSSNDNETNSSCPTRVQWCSNDSLGYQLCIYSPTVLPTCILALIIGLTTSNSLAKIPGKFPSRWFYTLTFFLYGIMMTSAGILHCFIGDERATADFLTLFVAVVDVGLTSNIAISFLFCGLCDIKFFNPKATVTKYLLFICYFTIFALWTFGILNEWSWIYHVLYDGVIVVCCGLYLLTQLCLKAGRRSLPIMIVGGIYGALGLLATYFSDRVCESEGPFWSQYIGPEFIWFLFSDISVAFLYLYVRRANEQNSADDQIQKYPIDFEKSPMKF
;
A
#
# COMPACT_ATOMS: atom_id res chain seq x y z
N MET A 1 -1.09 -19.84 -17.77
CA MET A 1 -2.51 -20.25 -17.78
C MET A 1 -3.01 -20.62 -16.38
N LYS A 2 -2.19 -21.27 -15.53
CA LYS A 2 -2.58 -21.61 -14.14
C LYS A 2 -2.06 -20.62 -13.09
N PHE A 3 -1.13 -19.75 -13.47
CA PHE A 3 -0.43 -18.88 -12.53
C PHE A 3 -1.19 -17.62 -12.10
N LEU A 4 -1.91 -16.93 -13.02
CA LEU A 4 -2.80 -15.83 -12.64
C LEU A 4 -4.05 -16.36 -11.93
N GLU A 5 -4.60 -17.49 -12.41
CA GLU A 5 -5.58 -18.24 -11.62
C GLU A 5 -5.02 -18.65 -10.26
N SER A 6 -3.76 -19.05 -10.11
CA SER A 6 -3.15 -19.33 -8.80
C SER A 6 -2.88 -18.07 -7.99
N LEU A 7 -2.62 -16.91 -8.60
CA LEU A 7 -2.47 -15.62 -7.90
C LEU A 7 -3.82 -15.17 -7.29
N PHE A 8 -4.92 -15.41 -8.01
CA PHE A 8 -6.28 -15.10 -7.56
C PHE A 8 -6.92 -16.24 -6.76
N ARG A 9 -6.52 -17.50 -6.98
CA ARG A 9 -6.92 -18.71 -6.23
C ARG A 9 -6.01 -19.00 -5.04
N LEU A 10 -4.84 -18.39 -4.85
CA LEU A 10 -4.06 -18.54 -3.59
C LEU A 10 -4.66 -17.72 -2.43
N SER A 11 -5.72 -16.95 -2.71
CA SER A 11 -6.70 -16.45 -1.72
C SER A 11 -7.88 -17.42 -1.55
N SER A 12 -7.81 -18.64 -2.08
CA SER A 12 -8.89 -19.64 -2.10
C SER A 12 -8.26 -21.03 -2.01
N ASN A 13 -8.01 -21.49 -0.79
CA ASN A 13 -7.49 -22.84 -0.59
C ASN A 13 -8.50 -23.87 -1.13
N ASP A 14 -8.01 -24.64 -2.09
CA ASP A 14 -8.31 -26.04 -2.41
C ASP A 14 -9.71 -26.51 -2.80
N ASN A 15 -9.69 -27.32 -3.86
CA ASN A 15 -10.65 -28.35 -4.24
C ASN A 15 -12.07 -27.92 -4.62
N GLU A 16 -12.39 -28.17 -5.88
CA GLU A 16 -13.74 -28.38 -6.38
C GLU A 16 -14.49 -29.34 -5.44
N THR A 17 -15.24 -28.79 -4.49
CA THR A 17 -16.60 -29.19 -4.09
C THR A 17 -17.18 -28.37 -2.94
N ASN A 18 -16.45 -27.50 -2.24
CA ASN A 18 -17.00 -26.70 -1.13
C ASN A 18 -16.31 -25.33 -0.95
N SER A 19 -16.23 -24.47 -1.97
CA SER A 19 -15.82 -23.08 -1.72
C SER A 19 -16.93 -22.37 -0.94
N SER A 20 -16.67 -22.02 0.32
CA SER A 20 -17.62 -21.36 1.24
C SER A 20 -17.94 -19.92 0.86
N CYS A 21 -17.14 -19.29 -0.02
CA CYS A 21 -17.47 -17.98 -0.59
C CYS A 21 -18.45 -18.15 -1.77
N PRO A 22 -19.61 -17.45 -1.77
CA PRO A 22 -20.48 -17.36 -2.94
C PRO A 22 -19.74 -16.76 -4.13
N THR A 23 -20.18 -17.09 -5.34
CA THR A 23 -19.68 -16.52 -6.59
C THR A 23 -19.74 -14.98 -6.56
N ARG A 24 -18.67 -14.32 -7.03
CA ARG A 24 -18.53 -12.86 -7.06
C ARG A 24 -19.72 -12.21 -7.79
N VAL A 25 -20.17 -11.06 -7.29
CA VAL A 25 -21.25 -10.29 -7.90
C VAL A 25 -20.77 -9.69 -9.21
N GLN A 26 -21.31 -10.14 -10.33
CA GLN A 26 -21.02 -9.58 -11.64
C GLN A 26 -22.20 -8.74 -12.15
N TRP A 27 -21.92 -7.53 -12.62
CA TRP A 27 -22.91 -6.67 -13.29
C TRP A 27 -22.63 -6.62 -14.78
N CYS A 28 -23.47 -7.25 -15.58
CA CYS A 28 -23.37 -7.19 -17.04
C CYS A 28 -24.50 -6.38 -17.64
N SER A 29 -24.16 -5.55 -18.62
CA SER A 29 -25.10 -4.86 -19.49
C SER A 29 -24.79 -5.20 -20.94
N ASN A 30 -25.83 -5.49 -21.73
CA ASN A 30 -25.69 -5.67 -23.17
C ASN A 30 -25.97 -4.35 -23.86
N ASP A 31 -25.05 -3.90 -24.71
CA ASP A 31 -25.32 -2.79 -25.61
C ASP A 31 -26.24 -3.25 -26.76
N SER A 32 -26.95 -2.30 -27.35
CA SER A 32 -27.76 -2.41 -28.56
C SER A 32 -27.03 -3.05 -29.76
N LEU A 33 -25.69 -3.01 -29.77
CA LEU A 33 -24.81 -3.63 -30.76
C LEU A 33 -24.41 -5.08 -30.44
N GLY A 34 -24.89 -5.66 -29.34
CA GLY A 34 -24.61 -7.03 -28.93
C GLY A 34 -23.30 -7.22 -28.15
N TYR A 35 -22.59 -6.13 -27.83
CA TYR A 35 -21.42 -6.19 -26.95
C TYR A 35 -21.85 -6.26 -25.48
N GLN A 36 -21.32 -7.24 -24.75
CA GLN A 36 -21.56 -7.42 -23.32
C GLN A 36 -20.45 -6.73 -22.53
N LEU A 37 -20.80 -5.66 -21.80
CA LEU A 37 -19.94 -5.02 -20.82
C LEU A 37 -20.22 -5.62 -19.44
N CYS A 38 -19.21 -6.21 -18.80
CA CYS A 38 -19.34 -6.78 -17.46
C CYS A 38 -18.39 -6.13 -16.46
N ILE A 39 -18.87 -5.96 -15.24
CA ILE A 39 -18.10 -5.55 -14.06
C ILE A 39 -18.06 -6.73 -13.09
N TYR A 40 -16.89 -7.30 -12.82
CA TYR A 40 -16.75 -8.56 -12.07
C TYR A 40 -16.73 -8.40 -10.54
N SER A 41 -16.23 -7.27 -10.03
CA SER A 41 -16.13 -6.97 -8.59
C SER A 41 -16.51 -5.52 -8.29
N PRO A 42 -17.77 -5.11 -8.52
CA PRO A 42 -18.20 -3.71 -8.41
C PRO A 42 -18.04 -3.13 -6.99
N THR A 43 -17.97 -3.98 -5.97
CA THR A 43 -17.81 -3.58 -4.56
C THR A 43 -16.44 -3.00 -4.24
N VAL A 44 -15.42 -3.31 -5.04
CA VAL A 44 -14.05 -2.81 -4.86
C VAL A 44 -13.87 -1.42 -5.48
N LEU A 45 -14.75 -1.03 -6.41
CA LEU A 45 -14.69 0.25 -7.11
C LEU A 45 -14.70 1.46 -6.16
N PRO A 46 -15.57 1.55 -5.12
CA PRO A 46 -15.53 2.65 -4.16
C PRO A 46 -14.21 2.74 -3.40
N THR A 47 -13.60 1.61 -3.02
CA THR A 47 -12.29 1.59 -2.34
C THR A 47 -11.18 2.04 -3.27
N CYS A 48 -11.17 1.63 -4.55
CA CYS A 48 -10.19 2.14 -5.51
C CYS A 48 -10.30 3.66 -5.73
N ILE A 49 -11.52 4.19 -5.80
CA ILE A 49 -11.75 5.64 -5.93
C ILE A 49 -11.28 6.36 -4.67
N LEU A 50 -11.61 5.83 -3.49
CA LEU A 50 -11.16 6.37 -2.21
C LEU A 50 -9.63 6.38 -2.13
N ALA A 51 -8.98 5.28 -2.49
CA ALA A 51 -7.53 5.15 -2.55
C ALA A 51 -6.87 6.18 -3.45
N LEU A 52 -7.44 6.41 -4.64
CA LEU A 52 -6.95 7.43 -5.58
C LEU A 52 -7.06 8.83 -4.97
N ILE A 53 -8.20 9.14 -4.34
CA ILE A 53 -8.40 10.42 -3.65
C ILE A 53 -7.38 10.56 -2.52
N ILE A 54 -7.24 9.55 -1.66
CA ILE A 54 -6.27 9.55 -0.55
C ILE A 54 -4.85 9.74 -1.12
N GLY A 55 -4.42 8.95 -2.09
CA GLY A 55 -3.09 9.02 -2.67
C GLY A 55 -2.75 10.38 -3.27
N LEU A 56 -3.65 10.93 -4.10
CA LEU A 56 -3.44 12.25 -4.72
C LEU A 56 -3.49 13.39 -3.71
N THR A 57 -4.46 13.39 -2.79
CA THR A 57 -4.62 14.46 -1.79
C THR A 57 -3.46 14.47 -0.80
N THR A 58 -3.10 13.31 -0.25
CA THR A 58 -2.00 13.19 0.73
C THR A 58 -0.65 13.48 0.08
N SER A 59 -0.39 13.00 -1.13
CA SER A 59 0.84 13.33 -1.88
C SER A 59 0.97 14.84 -2.11
N ASN A 60 -0.10 15.48 -2.60
CA ASN A 60 -0.12 16.93 -2.83
C ASN A 60 0.02 17.74 -1.54
N SER A 61 -0.66 17.31 -0.46
CA SER A 61 -0.54 17.94 0.85
C SER A 61 0.88 17.82 1.40
N LEU A 62 1.50 16.65 1.34
CA LEU A 62 2.89 16.44 1.78
C LEU A 62 3.90 17.25 0.97
N ALA A 63 3.68 17.39 -0.34
CA ALA A 63 4.54 18.23 -1.19
C ALA A 63 4.52 19.70 -0.75
N LYS A 64 3.37 20.17 -0.24
CA LYS A 64 3.14 21.56 0.20
C LYS A 64 3.46 21.83 1.66
N ILE A 65 3.60 20.80 2.51
CA ILE A 65 3.86 21.01 3.93
C ILE A 65 5.20 21.74 4.12
N PRO A 66 5.19 22.92 4.78
CA PRO A 66 6.41 23.62 5.15
C PRO A 66 7.05 22.90 6.33
N GLY A 67 8.28 22.46 6.17
CA GLY A 67 8.98 21.67 7.19
C GLY A 67 10.21 21.00 6.60
N LYS A 68 11.25 20.85 7.42
CA LYS A 68 12.55 20.29 7.03
C LYS A 68 12.58 18.77 7.11
N PHE A 69 11.48 18.08 6.84
CA PHE A 69 11.54 16.64 6.86
C PHE A 69 12.33 16.12 5.64
N PRO A 70 13.49 15.49 5.86
CA PRO A 70 14.47 15.30 4.79
C PRO A 70 14.01 14.25 3.76
N SER A 71 13.17 13.30 4.17
CA SER A 71 12.62 12.21 3.35
C SER A 71 11.27 12.54 2.67
N ARG A 72 10.82 13.80 2.71
CA ARG A 72 9.53 14.26 2.11
C ARG A 72 9.27 13.72 0.70
N TRP A 73 10.28 13.75 -0.17
CA TRP A 73 10.15 13.28 -1.56
C TRP A 73 9.74 11.80 -1.64
N PHE A 74 10.30 10.95 -0.76
CA PHE A 74 9.99 9.52 -0.72
C PHE A 74 8.54 9.30 -0.28
N TYR A 75 8.08 9.99 0.76
CA TYR A 75 6.68 9.88 1.19
C TYR A 75 5.71 10.38 0.10
N THR A 76 5.94 11.56 -0.46
CA THR A 76 5.11 12.10 -1.57
C THR A 76 5.00 11.11 -2.72
N LEU A 77 6.13 10.48 -3.11
CA LEU A 77 6.14 9.45 -4.14
C LEU A 77 5.35 8.21 -3.70
N THR A 78 5.55 7.72 -2.47
CA THR A 78 4.87 6.54 -1.93
C THR A 78 3.35 6.68 -1.98
N PHE A 79 2.80 7.79 -1.48
CA PHE A 79 1.36 8.06 -1.50
C PHE A 79 0.81 8.23 -2.92
N PHE A 80 1.61 8.81 -3.82
CA PHE A 80 1.22 8.93 -5.23
C PHE A 80 1.14 7.56 -5.91
N LEU A 81 2.16 6.71 -5.72
CA LEU A 81 2.19 5.35 -6.25
C LEU A 81 1.05 4.50 -5.70
N TYR A 82 0.66 4.70 -4.43
CA TYR A 82 -0.51 4.06 -3.84
C TYR A 82 -1.80 4.32 -4.60
N GLY A 83 -2.09 5.59 -4.92
CA GLY A 83 -3.28 5.94 -5.70
C GLY A 83 -3.28 5.33 -7.10
N ILE A 84 -2.11 5.28 -7.76
CA ILE A 84 -1.97 4.64 -9.08
C ILE A 84 -2.21 3.14 -8.98
N MET A 85 -1.55 2.47 -8.03
CA MET A 85 -1.65 1.02 -7.82
C MET A 85 -3.11 0.60 -7.59
N MET A 86 -3.80 1.25 -6.67
CA MET A 86 -5.20 0.93 -6.36
C MET A 86 -6.16 1.20 -7.53
N THR A 87 -5.84 2.19 -8.38
CA THR A 87 -6.58 2.42 -9.63
C THR A 87 -6.31 1.29 -10.65
N SER A 88 -5.06 0.85 -10.78
CA SER A 88 -4.67 -0.28 -11.63
C SER A 88 -5.36 -1.57 -11.18
N ALA A 89 -5.37 -1.83 -9.88
CA ALA A 89 -6.07 -2.97 -9.28
C ALA A 89 -7.58 -2.89 -9.55
N GLY A 90 -8.18 -1.71 -9.42
CA GLY A 90 -9.58 -1.49 -9.81
C GLY A 90 -9.87 -1.84 -11.27
N ILE A 91 -8.98 -1.48 -12.19
CA ILE A 91 -9.11 -1.85 -13.61
C ILE A 91 -9.06 -3.37 -13.79
N LEU A 92 -8.08 -4.02 -13.14
CA LEU A 92 -7.87 -5.46 -13.22
C LEU A 92 -9.08 -6.25 -12.68
N HIS A 93 -9.46 -5.97 -11.43
CA HIS A 93 -10.50 -6.70 -10.69
C HIS A 93 -11.92 -6.36 -11.18
N CYS A 94 -12.18 -5.12 -11.62
CA CYS A 94 -13.54 -4.73 -12.04
C CYS A 94 -13.78 -5.00 -13.53
N PHE A 95 -12.83 -4.71 -14.42
CA PHE A 95 -13.11 -4.64 -15.86
C PHE A 95 -12.49 -5.77 -16.69
N ILE A 96 -11.34 -6.31 -16.27
CA ILE A 96 -10.68 -7.39 -17.00
C ILE A 96 -11.19 -8.75 -16.51
N GLY A 97 -11.29 -8.92 -15.19
CA GLY A 97 -11.74 -10.16 -14.56
C GLY A 97 -10.68 -11.28 -14.62
N ASP A 98 -10.85 -12.28 -13.77
CA ASP A 98 -9.85 -13.35 -13.56
C ASP A 98 -9.71 -14.29 -14.78
N GLU A 99 -10.77 -14.45 -15.58
CA GLU A 99 -10.83 -15.44 -16.67
C GLU A 99 -10.14 -14.98 -17.98
N ARG A 100 -9.94 -13.67 -18.18
CA ARG A 100 -9.29 -13.13 -19.40
C ARG A 100 -7.80 -12.83 -19.19
N ALA A 101 -7.24 -13.27 -18.06
CA ALA A 101 -6.00 -12.69 -17.55
C ALA A 101 -4.73 -13.00 -18.34
N THR A 102 -4.76 -13.97 -19.27
CA THR A 102 -3.51 -14.55 -19.82
C THR A 102 -3.30 -14.40 -21.32
N ALA A 103 -4.22 -13.79 -22.09
CA ALA A 103 -4.10 -13.74 -23.56
C ALA A 103 -3.80 -12.36 -24.16
N ASP A 104 -3.94 -11.27 -23.39
CA ASP A 104 -3.79 -9.91 -23.89
C ASP A 104 -2.62 -9.19 -23.20
N PHE A 105 -1.84 -8.44 -23.99
CA PHE A 105 -0.76 -7.57 -23.51
C PHE A 105 -1.28 -6.59 -22.46
N LEU A 106 -2.51 -6.09 -22.63
CA LEU A 106 -3.13 -5.18 -21.69
C LEU A 106 -3.26 -5.81 -20.30
N THR A 107 -3.68 -7.07 -20.20
CA THR A 107 -3.84 -7.71 -18.89
C THR A 107 -2.49 -7.97 -18.24
N LEU A 108 -1.50 -8.45 -18.99
CA LEU A 108 -0.14 -8.64 -18.46
C LEU A 108 0.42 -7.32 -17.94
N PHE A 109 0.26 -6.23 -18.69
CA PHE A 109 0.72 -4.91 -18.31
C PHE A 109 0.04 -4.43 -17.03
N VAL A 110 -1.30 -4.48 -16.95
CA VAL A 110 -2.06 -4.03 -15.78
C VAL A 110 -1.72 -4.88 -14.56
N ALA A 111 -1.60 -6.20 -14.72
CA ALA A 111 -1.21 -7.11 -13.63
C ALA A 111 0.19 -6.79 -13.10
N VAL A 112 1.19 -6.65 -13.98
CA VAL A 112 2.57 -6.28 -13.59
C VAL A 112 2.62 -4.91 -12.92
N VAL A 113 1.86 -3.93 -13.43
CA VAL A 113 1.77 -2.59 -12.83
C VAL A 113 1.18 -2.68 -11.44
N ASP A 114 0.09 -3.41 -11.25
CA ASP A 114 -0.56 -3.57 -9.95
C ASP A 114 0.40 -4.17 -8.91
N VAL A 115 0.83 -5.43 -9.10
CA VAL A 115 1.67 -6.14 -8.12
C VAL A 115 3.06 -5.53 -7.96
N GLY A 116 3.62 -4.99 -9.05
CA GLY A 116 4.91 -4.32 -9.04
C GLY A 116 4.87 -3.00 -8.28
N LEU A 117 3.81 -2.20 -8.43
CA LEU A 117 3.63 -0.99 -7.64
C LEU A 117 3.37 -1.30 -6.16
N THR A 118 2.60 -2.34 -5.82
CA THR A 118 2.39 -2.72 -4.41
C THR A 118 3.72 -3.00 -3.71
N SER A 119 4.57 -3.80 -4.34
CA SER A 119 5.90 -4.15 -3.83
C SER A 119 6.80 -2.91 -3.71
N ASN A 120 6.74 -2.02 -4.70
CA ASN A 120 7.53 -0.78 -4.71
C ASN A 120 7.07 0.23 -3.66
N ILE A 121 5.78 0.30 -3.35
CA ILE A 121 5.24 1.11 -2.24
C ILE A 121 5.84 0.62 -0.91
N ALA A 122 5.89 -0.69 -0.69
CA ALA A 122 6.50 -1.26 0.52
C ALA A 122 7.98 -0.90 0.62
N ILE A 123 8.75 -1.05 -0.47
CA ILE A 123 10.16 -0.62 -0.53
C ILE A 123 10.29 0.87 -0.26
N SER A 124 9.38 1.70 -0.78
CA SER A 124 9.39 3.14 -0.53
C SER A 124 9.24 3.46 0.95
N PHE A 125 8.32 2.79 1.65
CA PHE A 125 8.17 2.94 3.10
C PHE A 125 9.44 2.52 3.85
N LEU A 126 10.11 1.43 3.45
CA LEU A 126 11.41 1.07 4.02
C LEU A 126 12.43 2.21 3.84
N PHE A 127 12.55 2.76 2.63
CA PHE A 127 13.46 3.88 2.36
C PHE A 127 13.12 5.13 3.16
N CYS A 128 11.83 5.42 3.35
CA CYS A 128 11.36 6.46 4.26
C CYS A 128 11.90 6.24 5.67
N GLY A 129 11.70 5.04 6.24
CA GLY A 129 12.20 4.68 7.57
C GLY A 129 13.71 4.79 7.70
N LEU A 130 14.46 4.27 6.73
CA LEU A 130 15.92 4.33 6.69
C LEU A 130 16.45 5.77 6.56
N CYS A 131 15.76 6.63 5.82
CA CYS A 131 16.11 8.06 5.74
C CYS A 131 15.79 8.79 7.06
N ASP A 132 14.71 8.41 7.75
CA ASP A 132 14.27 9.05 9.00
C ASP A 132 15.26 8.76 10.14
N ILE A 133 15.80 7.53 10.19
CA ILE A 133 16.89 7.17 11.12
C ILE A 133 18.28 7.66 10.67
N LYS A 134 18.36 8.43 9.58
CA LYS A 134 19.59 8.94 8.97
C LYS A 134 20.57 7.85 8.50
N PHE A 135 20.09 6.62 8.27
CA PHE A 135 20.89 5.56 7.66
C PHE A 135 21.19 5.89 6.20
N PHE A 136 20.20 6.45 5.49
CA PHE A 136 20.39 7.03 4.17
C PHE A 136 20.21 8.54 4.18
N ASN A 137 20.96 9.22 3.31
CA ASN A 137 20.76 10.64 3.04
C ASN A 137 19.72 10.79 1.91
N PRO A 138 18.51 11.32 2.19
CA PRO A 138 17.46 11.44 1.19
C PRO A 138 17.75 12.48 0.11
N LYS A 139 18.73 13.38 0.32
CA LYS A 139 19.19 14.34 -0.69
C LYS A 139 20.25 13.74 -1.62
N ALA A 140 20.91 12.65 -1.22
CA ALA A 140 21.95 12.04 -2.01
C ALA A 140 21.37 11.34 -3.25
N THR A 141 21.99 11.58 -4.41
CA THR A 141 21.58 10.96 -5.67
C THR A 141 21.71 9.44 -5.62
N VAL A 142 22.72 8.92 -4.91
CA VAL A 142 22.95 7.48 -4.72
C VAL A 142 21.74 6.80 -4.09
N THR A 143 21.12 7.40 -3.06
CA THR A 143 19.91 6.86 -2.42
C THR A 143 18.74 6.75 -3.40
N LYS A 144 18.58 7.74 -4.28
CA LYS A 144 17.53 7.74 -5.31
C LYS A 144 17.78 6.69 -6.39
N TYR A 145 19.04 6.55 -6.82
CA TYR A 145 19.41 5.50 -7.77
C TYR A 145 19.20 4.10 -7.19
N LEU A 146 19.54 3.90 -5.91
CA LEU A 146 19.31 2.62 -5.24
C LEU A 146 17.81 2.27 -5.21
N LEU A 147 16.95 3.24 -4.85
CA LEU A 147 15.50 3.04 -4.91
C LEU A 147 15.02 2.68 -6.32
N PHE A 148 15.49 3.39 -7.35
CA PHE A 148 15.08 3.12 -8.73
C PHE A 148 15.56 1.76 -9.23
N ILE A 149 16.76 1.33 -8.83
CA ILE A 149 17.27 -0.02 -9.11
C ILE A 149 16.35 -1.05 -8.46
N CYS A 150 15.97 -0.87 -7.18
CA CYS A 150 15.01 -1.75 -6.52
C CYS A 150 13.68 -1.82 -7.27
N TYR A 151 13.14 -0.68 -7.71
CA TYR A 151 11.90 -0.65 -8.48
C TYR A 151 11.99 -1.44 -9.78
N PHE A 152 13.05 -1.19 -10.54
CA PHE A 152 13.30 -1.88 -11.80
C PHE A 152 13.44 -3.39 -11.58
N THR A 153 14.18 -3.81 -10.55
CA THR A 153 14.34 -5.23 -10.20
C THR A 153 13.00 -5.87 -9.85
N ILE A 154 12.16 -5.22 -9.05
CA ILE A 154 10.81 -5.72 -8.72
C ILE A 154 9.96 -5.91 -9.99
N PHE A 155 9.90 -4.90 -10.86
CA PHE A 155 9.13 -5.01 -12.10
C PHE A 155 9.66 -6.09 -13.04
N ALA A 156 10.99 -6.19 -13.18
CA ALA A 156 11.62 -7.24 -13.98
C ALA A 156 11.27 -8.63 -13.43
N LEU A 157 11.45 -8.84 -12.12
CA LEU A 157 11.14 -10.12 -11.49
C LEU A 157 9.66 -10.49 -11.62
N TRP A 158 8.73 -9.56 -11.40
CA TRP A 158 7.31 -9.80 -11.62
C TRP A 158 6.99 -10.18 -13.07
N THR A 159 7.57 -9.46 -14.03
CA THR A 159 7.39 -9.75 -15.45
C THR A 159 7.89 -11.16 -15.78
N PHE A 160 9.11 -11.51 -15.37
CA PHE A 160 9.66 -12.85 -15.58
C PHE A 160 8.85 -13.93 -14.85
N GLY A 161 8.42 -13.68 -13.61
CA GLY A 161 7.63 -14.62 -12.83
C GLY A 161 6.27 -14.91 -13.45
N ILE A 162 5.58 -13.89 -13.95
CA ILE A 162 4.29 -14.07 -14.64
C ILE A 162 4.48 -14.82 -15.96
N LEU A 163 5.49 -14.44 -16.76
CA LEU A 163 5.76 -15.10 -18.05
C LEU A 163 6.20 -16.57 -17.90
N ASN A 164 6.90 -16.91 -16.81
CA ASN A 164 7.38 -18.27 -16.56
C ASN A 164 6.50 -19.04 -15.55
N GLU A 165 5.36 -18.49 -15.15
CA GLU A 165 4.39 -19.11 -14.25
C GLU A 165 4.97 -19.57 -12.89
N TRP A 166 5.85 -18.75 -12.28
CA TRP A 166 6.50 -19.06 -11.01
C TRP A 166 5.57 -18.90 -9.81
N SER A 167 4.86 -19.96 -9.41
CA SER A 167 3.90 -19.96 -8.27
C SER A 167 4.42 -19.27 -6.99
N TRP A 168 5.69 -19.48 -6.64
CA TRP A 168 6.29 -18.95 -5.42
C TRP A 168 6.54 -17.43 -5.44
N ILE A 169 6.54 -16.80 -6.62
CA ILE A 169 6.95 -15.38 -6.73
C ILE A 169 5.99 -14.45 -6.00
N TYR A 170 4.71 -14.83 -5.89
CA TYR A 170 3.73 -14.07 -5.11
C TYR A 170 4.12 -14.01 -3.63
N HIS A 171 4.38 -15.15 -3.01
CA HIS A 171 4.76 -15.21 -1.60
C HIS A 171 6.06 -14.46 -1.30
N VAL A 172 6.99 -14.44 -2.25
CA VAL A 172 8.27 -13.75 -2.04
C VAL A 172 8.15 -12.26 -2.33
N LEU A 173 7.64 -11.86 -3.49
CA LEU A 173 7.65 -10.47 -3.94
C LEU A 173 6.45 -9.66 -3.43
N TYR A 174 5.30 -10.31 -3.20
CA TYR A 174 4.14 -9.65 -2.62
C TYR A 174 4.23 -9.72 -1.10
N ASP A 175 4.00 -10.90 -0.53
CA ASP A 175 3.88 -11.07 0.92
C ASP A 175 5.20 -10.77 1.64
N GLY A 176 6.29 -11.38 1.18
CA GLY A 176 7.61 -11.22 1.78
C GLY A 176 8.09 -9.77 1.77
N VAL A 177 8.00 -9.09 0.62
CA VAL A 177 8.42 -7.68 0.51
C VAL A 177 7.53 -6.78 1.34
N ILE A 178 6.21 -6.95 1.33
CA ILE A 178 5.29 -6.14 2.14
C ILE A 178 5.60 -6.33 3.63
N VAL A 179 5.64 -7.58 4.11
CA VAL A 179 5.88 -7.88 5.54
C VAL A 179 7.24 -7.35 5.98
N VAL A 180 8.31 -7.61 5.22
CA VAL A 180 9.66 -7.20 5.58
C VAL A 180 9.80 -5.68 5.49
N CYS A 181 9.45 -5.04 4.37
CA CYS A 181 9.69 -3.62 4.19
C CYS A 181 8.76 -2.76 5.05
N CYS A 182 7.46 -3.04 5.10
CA CYS A 182 6.53 -2.29 5.95
C CYS A 182 6.74 -2.61 7.43
N GLY A 183 7.07 -3.86 7.79
CA GLY A 183 7.40 -4.25 9.16
C GLY A 183 8.66 -3.55 9.66
N LEU A 184 9.74 -3.56 8.87
CA LEU A 184 10.97 -2.81 9.19
C LEU A 184 10.70 -1.31 9.27
N TYR A 185 9.89 -0.75 8.37
CA TYR A 185 9.48 0.65 8.47
C TYR A 185 8.80 0.93 9.82
N LEU A 186 7.78 0.17 10.20
CA LEU A 186 7.10 0.33 11.50
C LEU A 186 8.09 0.23 12.66
N LEU A 187 9.00 -0.76 12.65
CA LEU A 187 10.03 -0.92 13.67
C LEU A 187 10.97 0.29 13.74
N THR A 188 11.44 0.80 12.60
CA THR A 188 12.32 1.99 12.58
C THR A 188 11.62 3.21 13.19
N GLN A 189 10.35 3.42 12.88
CA GLN A 189 9.57 4.52 13.41
C GLN A 189 9.26 4.37 14.91
N LEU A 190 9.03 3.13 15.38
CA LEU A 190 8.88 2.83 16.81
C LEU A 190 10.19 3.15 17.58
N CYS A 191 11.34 2.79 17.00
CA CYS A 191 12.67 3.02 17.59
C CYS A 191 13.06 4.50 17.66
N LEU A 192 12.59 5.33 16.72
CA LEU A 192 12.89 6.77 16.68
C LEU A 192 12.29 7.58 17.85
N LYS A 193 11.67 6.94 18.83
CA LYS A 193 10.85 7.60 19.86
C LYS A 193 9.89 8.60 19.22
N ALA A 194 9.16 8.15 18.18
CA ALA A 194 8.04 8.90 17.63
C ALA A 194 7.22 9.46 18.81
N GLY A 195 6.99 10.78 18.79
CA GLY A 195 6.43 11.47 19.95
C GLY A 195 5.21 10.73 20.49
N ARG A 196 5.05 10.68 21.83
CA ARG A 196 3.98 9.92 22.52
C ARG A 196 2.57 10.10 21.93
N ARG A 197 2.34 11.21 21.21
CA ARG A 197 1.08 11.56 20.54
C ARG A 197 0.93 11.06 19.09
N SER A 198 2.02 10.80 18.37
CA SER A 198 1.98 10.27 16.99
C SER A 198 2.07 8.73 16.97
N LEU A 199 2.69 8.13 17.99
CA LEU A 199 2.82 6.67 18.13
C LEU A 199 1.48 5.90 18.02
N PRO A 200 0.38 6.30 18.68
CA PRO A 200 -0.87 5.55 18.60
C PRO A 200 -1.46 5.55 17.17
N ILE A 201 -1.27 6.65 16.43
CA ILE A 201 -1.74 6.79 15.03
C ILE A 201 -1.03 5.76 14.15
N MET A 202 0.29 5.61 14.33
CA MET A 202 1.09 4.64 13.58
C MET A 202 0.74 3.20 13.95
N ILE A 203 0.51 2.91 15.24
CA ILE A 203 0.10 1.58 15.70
C ILE A 203 -1.24 1.19 15.06
N VAL A 204 -2.21 2.11 15.05
CA VAL A 204 -3.51 1.88 14.40
C VAL A 204 -3.32 1.62 12.90
N GLY A 205 -2.52 2.42 12.20
CA GLY A 205 -2.20 2.18 10.79
C GLY A 205 -1.57 0.80 10.56
N GLY A 206 -0.60 0.42 11.37
CA GLY A 206 0.04 -0.90 11.32
C GLY A 206 -0.94 -2.06 11.59
N ILE A 207 -1.86 -1.91 12.53
CA ILE A 207 -2.92 -2.91 12.82
C ILE A 207 -3.83 -3.07 11.59
N TYR A 208 -4.31 -1.99 10.98
CA TYR A 208 -5.13 -2.10 9.77
C TYR A 208 -4.38 -2.72 8.61
N GLY A 209 -3.10 -2.36 8.40
CA GLY A 209 -2.26 -3.01 7.39
C GLY A 209 -2.11 -4.51 7.63
N ALA A 210 -1.89 -4.94 8.88
CA ALA A 210 -1.79 -6.34 9.25
C ALA A 210 -3.13 -7.08 9.10
N LEU A 211 -4.24 -6.48 9.52
CA LEU A 211 -5.58 -7.06 9.37
C LEU A 211 -5.97 -7.22 7.91
N GLY A 212 -5.62 -6.24 7.07
CA GLY A 212 -5.84 -6.34 5.62
C GLY A 212 -5.08 -7.53 5.06
N LEU A 213 -3.80 -7.67 5.40
CA LEU A 213 -2.99 -8.78 4.91
C LEU A 213 -3.52 -10.12 5.45
N LEU A 214 -3.92 -10.19 6.72
CA LEU A 214 -4.54 -11.39 7.29
C LEU A 214 -5.84 -11.76 6.59
N ALA A 215 -6.61 -10.80 6.08
CA ALA A 215 -7.84 -11.07 5.33
C ALA A 215 -7.57 -11.83 4.02
N THR A 216 -6.39 -11.66 3.40
CA THR A 216 -6.01 -12.43 2.21
C THR A 216 -5.61 -13.88 2.55
N TYR A 217 -5.04 -14.12 3.74
CA TYR A 217 -4.68 -15.46 4.21
C TYR A 217 -5.85 -16.25 4.82
N PHE A 218 -6.82 -15.55 5.42
CA PHE A 218 -7.98 -16.15 6.08
C PHE A 218 -9.28 -15.88 5.32
N SER A 219 -9.19 -15.87 3.98
CA SER A 219 -10.29 -15.59 3.07
C SER A 219 -11.54 -16.44 3.33
N ASP A 220 -11.37 -17.75 3.53
CA ASP A 220 -12.50 -18.66 3.81
C ASP A 220 -13.23 -18.28 5.10
N ARG A 221 -12.48 -17.90 6.14
CA ARG A 221 -13.05 -17.48 7.43
C ARG A 221 -13.78 -16.15 7.34
N VAL A 222 -13.24 -15.22 6.54
CA VAL A 222 -13.88 -13.93 6.25
C VAL A 222 -15.22 -14.18 5.55
N CYS A 223 -15.26 -15.06 4.56
CA CYS A 223 -16.50 -15.41 3.87
C CYS A 223 -17.51 -16.09 4.81
N GLU A 224 -17.06 -17.02 5.65
CA GLU A 224 -17.92 -17.70 6.63
C GLU A 224 -18.49 -16.74 7.68
N SER A 225 -17.70 -15.76 8.15
CA SER A 225 -18.15 -14.82 9.20
C SER A 225 -19.22 -13.84 8.74
N GLU A 226 -19.13 -13.37 7.49
CA GLU A 226 -20.10 -12.43 6.91
C GLU A 226 -21.39 -13.14 6.46
N GLY A 227 -21.34 -14.46 6.28
CA GLY A 227 -22.44 -15.26 5.78
C GLY A 227 -22.66 -15.09 4.26
N PRO A 228 -23.58 -15.87 3.66
CA PRO A 228 -23.65 -16.04 2.22
C PRO A 228 -24.16 -14.81 1.45
N PHE A 229 -24.85 -13.89 2.12
CA PHE A 229 -25.33 -12.65 1.48
C PHE A 229 -24.27 -11.54 1.53
N TRP A 230 -23.67 -11.29 2.70
CA TRP A 230 -22.73 -10.19 2.85
C TRP A 230 -21.34 -10.50 2.29
N SER A 231 -20.90 -11.76 2.29
CA SER A 231 -19.61 -12.17 1.68
C SER A 231 -19.51 -11.86 0.19
N GLN A 232 -20.65 -11.71 -0.51
CA GLN A 232 -20.71 -11.25 -1.90
C GLN A 232 -20.29 -9.78 -2.07
N TYR A 233 -20.48 -8.96 -1.04
CA TYR A 233 -20.20 -7.53 -1.06
C TYR A 233 -18.96 -7.17 -0.23
N ILE A 234 -18.78 -7.83 0.91
CA ILE A 234 -17.70 -7.65 1.89
C ILE A 234 -16.82 -8.90 1.83
N GLY A 235 -16.17 -9.10 0.68
CA GLY A 235 -15.22 -10.19 0.48
C GLY A 235 -13.82 -9.86 1.04
N PRO A 236 -12.91 -10.84 1.08
CA PRO A 236 -11.53 -10.65 1.52
C PRO A 236 -10.79 -9.57 0.71
N GLU A 237 -11.06 -9.47 -0.60
CA GLU A 237 -10.50 -8.40 -1.45
C GLU A 237 -10.99 -7.02 -1.03
N PHE A 238 -12.29 -6.87 -0.77
CA PHE A 238 -12.85 -5.60 -0.29
C PHE A 238 -12.22 -5.18 1.04
N ILE A 239 -12.07 -6.13 1.98
CA ILE A 239 -11.42 -5.86 3.28
C ILE A 239 -9.96 -5.49 3.09
N TRP A 240 -9.21 -6.19 2.23
CA TRP A 240 -7.83 -5.85 1.91
C TRP A 240 -7.69 -4.42 1.41
N PHE A 241 -8.54 -4.00 0.46
CA PHE A 241 -8.51 -2.67 -0.13
C PHE A 241 -8.91 -1.60 0.89
N LEU A 242 -10.02 -1.82 1.62
CA LEU A 242 -10.51 -0.88 2.63
C LEU A 242 -9.50 -0.69 3.76
N PHE A 243 -8.92 -1.77 4.28
CA PHE A 243 -7.95 -1.68 5.37
C PHE A 243 -6.61 -1.11 4.90
N SER A 244 -6.24 -1.31 3.63
CA SER A 244 -5.12 -0.60 3.02
C SER A 244 -5.36 0.91 2.97
N ASP A 245 -6.56 1.36 2.58
CA ASP A 245 -6.94 2.79 2.56
C ASP A 245 -6.84 3.41 3.95
N ILE A 246 -7.41 2.72 4.95
CA ILE A 246 -7.38 3.16 6.34
C ILE A 246 -5.93 3.23 6.84
N SER A 247 -5.13 2.19 6.60
CA SER A 247 -3.72 2.14 6.98
C SER A 247 -2.94 3.32 6.41
N VAL A 248 -3.07 3.57 5.10
CA VAL A 248 -2.40 4.68 4.41
C VAL A 248 -2.86 6.04 4.92
N ALA A 249 -4.15 6.22 5.20
CA ALA A 249 -4.67 7.45 5.81
C ALA A 249 -4.06 7.72 7.19
N PHE A 250 -3.97 6.69 8.05
CA PHE A 250 -3.31 6.79 9.36
C PHE A 250 -1.81 7.05 9.23
N LEU A 251 -1.13 6.42 8.27
CA LEU A 251 0.28 6.69 7.98
C LEU A 251 0.51 8.15 7.55
N TYR A 252 -0.38 8.71 6.73
CA TYR A 252 -0.32 10.13 6.39
C TYR A 252 -0.47 11.03 7.62
N LEU A 253 -1.47 10.76 8.48
CA LEU A 253 -1.67 11.51 9.72
C LEU A 253 -0.45 11.42 10.65
N TYR A 254 0.18 10.25 10.71
CA TYR A 254 1.42 10.02 11.44
C TYR A 254 2.54 10.92 10.92
N VAL A 255 2.82 10.86 9.61
CA VAL A 255 3.89 11.64 8.96
C VAL A 255 3.69 13.14 9.18
N ARG A 256 2.46 13.62 8.99
CA ARG A 256 2.11 15.03 9.22
C ARG A 256 2.40 15.44 10.67
N ARG A 257 1.96 14.65 11.64
CA ARG A 257 2.12 14.94 13.07
C ARG A 257 3.58 14.84 13.52
N ALA A 258 4.33 13.89 12.98
CA ALA A 258 5.77 13.77 13.22
C ALA A 258 6.53 15.00 12.68
N ASN A 259 6.15 15.52 11.51
CA ASN A 259 6.75 16.75 10.96
C ASN A 259 6.44 18.00 11.80
N GLU A 260 5.21 18.12 12.32
CA GLU A 260 4.82 19.22 13.23
C GLU A 260 5.65 19.20 14.52
N GLN A 261 5.89 18.02 15.09
CA GLN A 261 6.69 17.86 16.32
C GLN A 261 8.18 18.17 16.10
N ASN A 262 8.78 17.65 15.03
CA ASN A 262 10.18 17.95 14.70
C ASN A 262 10.42 19.45 14.50
N SER A 263 9.43 20.16 13.97
CA SER A 263 9.51 21.62 13.78
C SER A 263 9.46 22.39 15.11
N ALA A 264 8.76 21.87 16.13
CA ALA A 264 8.70 22.47 17.46
C ALA A 264 10.01 22.26 18.25
N ASP A 265 10.60 21.06 18.19
CA ASP A 265 11.87 20.77 18.88
C ASP A 265 13.04 21.56 18.28
N ASP A 266 13.08 21.72 16.94
CA ASP A 266 14.05 22.57 16.24
C ASP A 266 13.93 24.06 16.64
N GLN A 267 12.73 24.52 17.03
CA GLN A 267 12.52 25.89 17.51
C GLN A 267 12.94 26.05 18.98
N ILE A 268 12.71 25.06 19.83
CA ILE A 268 13.14 25.08 21.24
C ILE A 268 14.66 25.08 21.34
N GLN A 269 15.38 24.33 20.49
CA GLN A 269 16.85 24.37 20.44
C GLN A 269 17.45 25.69 19.94
N LYS A 270 16.67 26.55 19.27
CA LYS A 270 17.14 27.85 18.75
C LYS A 270 17.05 29.01 19.75
N TYR A 271 16.49 28.79 20.93
CA TYR A 271 16.61 29.72 22.04
C TYR A 271 17.72 29.20 22.95
N PRO A 272 19.01 29.54 22.73
CA PRO A 272 19.99 29.35 23.77
C PRO A 272 19.47 30.14 24.98
N ILE A 273 19.30 29.45 26.10
CA ILE A 273 19.06 30.13 27.37
C ILE A 273 20.34 30.95 27.61
N ASP A 274 20.30 32.24 27.31
CA ASP A 274 21.35 33.21 27.64
C ASP A 274 21.42 33.27 29.17
N PHE A 275 22.20 32.37 29.76
CA PHE A 275 22.53 32.39 31.19
C PHE A 275 23.52 33.52 31.55
N GLU A 276 23.87 34.40 30.61
CA GLU A 276 24.99 35.34 30.77
C GLU A 276 24.59 36.81 30.96
N LYS A 277 23.37 37.09 31.44
CA LYS A 277 23.01 38.44 31.91
C LYS A 277 22.22 38.41 33.22
N SER A 278 22.91 38.04 34.29
CA SER A 278 22.52 38.48 35.63
C SER A 278 23.63 39.36 36.18
N PRO A 279 23.49 40.70 36.17
CA PRO A 279 24.44 41.55 36.87
C PRO A 279 24.23 41.34 38.38
N MET A 280 25.14 40.59 39.02
CA MET A 280 25.28 40.68 40.47
C MET A 280 25.72 42.10 40.79
N LYS A 281 24.76 42.94 41.18
CA LYS A 281 25.03 44.09 42.04
C LYS A 281 25.15 43.56 43.46
N PHE A 282 26.35 43.62 44.03
CA PHE A 282 26.56 44.01 45.42
C PHE A 282 27.89 44.77 45.50
#